data_AF-A0A1J4TLJ5-F1
#
_entry.id   AF-A0A1J4TLJ5-F1
#
_cell.length_a   1.000
_cell.length_b   1.000
_cell.length_c   1.000
_cell.angle_alpha   90.00
_cell.angle_beta   90.00
_cell.angle_gamma   90.00
#
_symmetry.space_group_name_H-M   'P 1'
#
loop_
_entity.id
_entity.type
_entity.pdbx_description
1 polymer ?
#
loop_
_entity_poly.entity_id
_entity_poly.type
_entity_poly.pdbx_seq_one_letter_code
_entity_poly.pdbx_strand_id
1 'polypeptide(L)'
;MGPLIPNGIIPPEWDFVIALLIGIIFGYVLEASGFSSSRKLAGVFYGYDFVVLKVFFTAAVVAVIGIYYLDYLGFIDISKLYIHPTYLWAAIVGGIVMGLGFILGGFCPGTSLCAVAIGKIDAMAYGVGILIGVFIFSEFFSFIQPLFDGSNYGAITLVDTLGISPYWFIFLFSLVAIIAFVISDLVRKKVKKIFY
;
A
#
# COMPACT_ATOMS: atom_id res chain seq x y z
N MET A 1 -2.30 -13.85 4.96
CA MET A 1 -1.46 -15.03 4.68
C MET A 1 -1.87 -15.57 3.33
N GLY A 2 -0.92 -15.89 2.45
CA GLY A 2 -1.28 -16.47 1.15
C GLY A 2 -2.10 -17.77 1.33
N PRO A 3 -2.90 -18.18 0.34
CA PRO A 3 -3.83 -19.32 0.47
C PRO A 3 -3.13 -20.67 0.69
N LEU A 4 -1.80 -20.72 0.72
CA LEU A 4 -0.99 -21.92 0.99
C LEU A 4 -1.24 -22.51 2.39
N ILE A 5 -1.46 -21.67 3.38
CA ILE A 5 -1.73 -22.09 4.77
C ILE A 5 -3.20 -22.55 4.92
N PRO A 6 -4.22 -21.76 4.50
CA PRO A 6 -5.61 -22.22 4.50
C PRO A 6 -5.87 -23.50 3.69
N ASN A 7 -5.07 -23.75 2.65
CA ASN A 7 -5.16 -24.97 1.83
C ASN A 7 -4.39 -26.16 2.43
N GLY A 8 -3.79 -26.02 3.63
CA GLY A 8 -3.15 -27.12 4.36
C GLY A 8 -1.80 -27.59 3.80
N ILE A 9 -1.17 -26.81 2.92
CA ILE A 9 0.14 -27.15 2.32
C ILE A 9 1.26 -26.87 3.34
N ILE A 10 1.09 -25.86 4.19
CA ILE A 10 2.01 -25.49 5.27
C ILE A 10 1.26 -25.60 6.60
N PRO A 11 1.85 -26.20 7.65
CA PRO A 11 1.23 -26.25 8.97
C PRO A 11 1.00 -24.82 9.54
N PRO A 12 -0.14 -24.55 10.18
CA PRO A 12 -0.47 -23.20 10.73
C PRO A 12 0.55 -22.67 11.75
N GLU A 13 1.34 -23.55 12.35
CA GLU A 13 2.38 -23.18 13.30
C GLU A 13 3.48 -22.31 12.67
N TRP A 14 3.68 -22.44 11.35
CA TRP A 14 4.67 -21.66 10.60
C TRP A 14 4.21 -20.25 10.25
N ASP A 15 2.94 -19.92 10.47
CA ASP A 15 2.32 -18.65 10.09
C ASP A 15 3.07 -17.45 10.64
N PHE A 16 3.34 -17.47 11.94
CA PHE A 16 4.06 -16.38 12.61
C PHE A 16 5.53 -16.31 12.18
N VAL A 17 6.16 -17.45 11.94
CA VAL A 17 7.56 -17.51 11.50
C VAL A 17 7.69 -16.93 10.09
N ILE A 18 6.83 -17.33 9.17
CA ILE A 18 6.79 -16.82 7.79
C ILE A 18 6.43 -15.34 7.79
N ALA A 19 5.44 -14.92 8.59
CA ALA A 19 5.07 -13.51 8.71
C ALA A 19 6.23 -12.66 9.23
N LEU A 20 6.98 -13.16 10.23
CA LEU A 20 8.16 -12.48 10.76
C LEU A 20 9.26 -12.34 9.70
N LEU A 21 9.58 -13.44 8.99
CA LEU A 21 10.59 -13.43 7.93
C LEU A 21 10.22 -12.47 6.79
N ILE A 22 8.96 -12.51 6.34
CA ILE A 22 8.45 -11.57 5.33
C ILE A 22 8.54 -10.13 5.86
N GLY A 23 8.19 -9.89 7.13
CA GLY A 23 8.29 -8.59 7.76
C GLY A 23 9.72 -8.05 7.81
N ILE A 24 10.70 -8.90 8.15
CA ILE A 24 12.13 -8.54 8.15
C ILE A 24 12.60 -8.18 6.75
N ILE A 25 12.30 -9.02 5.75
CA ILE A 25 12.67 -8.78 4.36
C ILE A 25 12.02 -7.50 3.85
N PHE A 26 10.73 -7.30 4.13
CA PHE A 26 9.99 -6.11 3.74
C PHE A 26 10.58 -4.84 4.38
N GLY A 27 10.88 -4.87 5.67
CA GLY A 27 11.53 -3.77 6.38
C GLY A 27 12.92 -3.45 5.81
N TYR A 28 13.72 -4.47 5.50
CA TYR A 28 15.03 -4.31 4.86
C TYR A 28 14.91 -3.66 3.47
N VAL A 29 13.96 -4.11 2.63
CA VAL A 29 13.74 -3.55 1.29
C VAL A 29 13.28 -2.09 1.36
N LEU A 30 12.39 -1.76 2.30
CA LEU A 30 11.96 -0.38 2.53
C LEU A 30 13.14 0.51 2.93
N GLU A 31 13.99 0.04 3.84
CA GLU A 31 15.14 0.82 4.28
C GLU A 31 16.22 0.96 3.21
N ALA A 32 16.55 -0.13 2.51
CA ALA A 32 17.49 -0.10 1.39
C ALA A 32 17.05 0.85 0.28
N SER A 33 15.74 1.04 0.11
CA SER A 33 15.16 1.98 -0.84
C SER A 33 15.09 3.43 -0.31
N GLY A 34 15.42 3.65 0.97
CA GLY A 34 15.45 4.95 1.63
C GLY A 34 14.10 5.47 2.11
N PHE A 35 13.10 4.59 2.27
CA PHE A 35 11.76 4.96 2.72
C PHE A 35 11.68 5.32 4.21
N SER A 36 12.75 5.17 4.99
CA SER A 36 12.83 5.73 6.33
C SER A 36 13.02 7.25 6.36
N SER A 37 13.28 7.89 5.22
CA SER A 37 13.49 9.32 5.14
C SER A 37 12.19 10.08 4.84
N SER A 38 11.70 10.84 5.82
CA SER A 38 10.59 11.78 5.67
C SER A 38 10.81 12.75 4.51
N ARG A 39 12.06 13.18 4.26
CA ARG A 39 12.39 14.08 3.16
C ARG A 39 12.24 13.44 1.78
N LYS A 40 12.58 12.15 1.64
CA LYS A 40 12.40 11.41 0.38
C LYS A 40 10.92 11.17 0.11
N LEU A 41 10.16 10.84 1.16
CA LEU A 41 8.72 10.64 1.08
C LEU A 41 7.97 11.93 0.74
N ALA A 42 8.29 13.04 1.42
CA ALA A 42 7.72 14.34 1.12
C ALA A 42 8.10 14.84 -0.28
N GLY A 43 9.26 14.41 -0.80
CA GLY A 43 9.77 14.79 -2.12
C GLY A 43 8.80 14.56 -3.29
N VAL A 44 7.88 13.60 -3.16
CA VAL A 44 6.85 13.35 -4.18
C VAL A 44 5.81 14.47 -4.25
N PHE A 45 5.41 15.01 -3.10
CA PHE A 45 4.41 16.08 -3.02
C PHE A 45 4.96 17.42 -3.51
N TYR A 46 6.26 17.65 -3.30
CA TYR A 46 6.95 18.84 -3.76
C TYR A 46 7.53 18.71 -5.19
N GLY A 47 7.38 17.54 -5.82
CA GLY A 47 7.83 17.31 -7.20
C GLY A 47 9.35 17.23 -7.38
N TYR A 48 10.11 17.05 -6.30
CA TYR A 48 11.57 16.94 -6.33
C TYR A 48 12.08 15.50 -6.35
N ASP A 49 11.29 14.53 -5.88
CA ASP A 49 11.65 13.11 -5.87
C ASP A 49 10.45 12.22 -6.24
N PHE A 50 10.56 11.48 -7.36
CA PHE A 50 9.52 10.57 -7.88
C PHE A 50 9.80 9.10 -7.56
N VAL A 51 10.77 8.79 -6.69
CA VAL A 51 11.10 7.40 -6.32
C VAL A 51 9.87 6.67 -5.76
N VAL A 52 9.09 7.34 -4.89
CA VAL A 52 7.87 6.77 -4.30
C VAL A 52 6.92 6.27 -5.39
N LEU A 53 6.57 7.13 -6.35
CA LEU A 53 5.66 6.79 -7.45
C LEU A 53 6.18 5.57 -8.22
N LYS A 54 7.45 5.60 -8.61
CA LYS A 54 8.06 4.51 -9.39
C LYS A 54 8.02 3.17 -8.65
N VAL A 55 8.42 3.16 -7.38
CA VAL A 55 8.45 1.92 -6.58
C VAL A 55 7.04 1.36 -6.41
N PHE A 56 6.05 2.18 -6.04
CA PHE A 56 4.69 1.69 -5.83
C PHE A 56 4.03 1.16 -7.11
N PHE A 57 4.21 1.84 -8.25
CA PHE A 57 3.70 1.33 -9.53
C PHE A 57 4.37 0.02 -9.94
N THR A 58 5.70 -0.08 -9.80
CA THR A 58 6.40 -1.35 -10.11
C THR A 58 5.98 -2.48 -9.19
N ALA A 59 5.86 -2.21 -7.87
CA ALA A 59 5.41 -3.20 -6.90
C ALA A 59 3.98 -3.65 -7.20
N ALA A 60 3.07 -2.73 -7.55
CA ALA A 60 1.69 -3.08 -7.91
C ALA A 60 1.62 -3.94 -9.18
N VAL A 61 2.36 -3.59 -10.23
CA VAL A 61 2.41 -4.37 -11.48
C VAL A 61 2.98 -5.77 -11.23
N VAL A 62 4.11 -5.86 -10.51
CA VAL A 62 4.74 -7.15 -10.17
C VAL A 62 3.81 -8.00 -9.29
N ALA A 63 3.13 -7.39 -8.32
CA ALA A 63 2.20 -8.11 -7.45
C ALA A 63 1.00 -8.67 -8.22
N VAL A 64 0.35 -7.85 -9.05
CA VAL A 64 -0.83 -8.30 -9.82
C VAL A 64 -0.43 -9.39 -10.83
N ILE A 65 0.65 -9.20 -11.59
CA ILE A 65 1.14 -10.23 -12.52
C ILE A 65 1.51 -11.50 -11.75
N GLY A 66 2.21 -11.37 -10.63
CA GLY A 66 2.64 -12.50 -9.80
C GLY A 66 1.46 -13.30 -9.23
N ILE A 67 0.41 -12.62 -8.74
CA ILE A 67 -0.78 -13.30 -8.22
C ILE A 67 -1.49 -14.10 -9.31
N TYR A 68 -1.71 -13.50 -10.50
CA TYR A 68 -2.35 -14.20 -11.62
C TYR A 68 -1.49 -15.33 -12.18
N TYR A 69 -0.17 -15.19 -12.14
CA TYR A 69 0.73 -16.27 -12.54
C TYR A 69 0.71 -17.44 -11.56
N LEU A 70 0.65 -17.15 -10.25
CA LEU A 70 0.52 -18.18 -9.21
C LEU A 70 -0.85 -18.86 -9.24
N ASP A 71 -1.90 -18.13 -9.63
CA ASP A 71 -3.23 -18.68 -9.89
C ASP A 71 -3.22 -19.65 -11.09
N TYR A 72 -2.58 -19.25 -12.20
CA TYR A 72 -2.41 -20.12 -13.36
C TYR A 72 -1.64 -21.42 -13.05
N LEU A 73 -0.65 -21.35 -12.17
CA LEU A 73 0.12 -22.51 -11.71
C LEU A 73 -0.61 -23.35 -10.64
N GLY A 74 -1.78 -22.90 -10.17
CA GLY A 74 -2.57 -23.57 -9.14
C GLY A 74 -2.02 -23.46 -7.71
N PHE A 75 -1.05 -22.56 -7.47
CA PHE A 75 -0.51 -22.30 -6.13
C PHE A 75 -1.41 -21.38 -5.29
N ILE A 76 -2.10 -20.45 -5.95
CA ILE A 76 -3.04 -19.51 -5.35
C ILE A 76 -4.40 -19.71 -6.00
N ASP A 77 -5.47 -19.48 -5.25
CA ASP A 77 -6.83 -19.39 -5.81
C ASP A 77 -7.31 -17.96 -5.56
N ILE A 78 -7.42 -17.18 -6.63
CA ILE A 78 -7.85 -15.78 -6.56
C ILE A 78 -9.26 -15.66 -5.94
N SER A 79 -10.13 -16.65 -6.13
CA SER A 79 -11.50 -16.63 -5.59
C SER A 79 -11.52 -16.72 -4.06
N LYS A 80 -10.44 -17.22 -3.46
CA LYS A 80 -10.27 -17.30 -1.99
C LYS A 80 -9.56 -16.09 -1.40
N LEU A 81 -9.08 -15.15 -2.23
CA LEU A 81 -8.47 -13.93 -1.73
C LEU A 81 -9.53 -13.04 -1.09
N TYR A 82 -9.24 -12.58 0.12
CA TYR A 82 -10.11 -11.66 0.81
C TYR A 82 -10.03 -10.28 0.15
N ILE A 83 -11.14 -9.86 -0.47
CA ILE A 83 -11.31 -8.54 -1.05
C ILE A 83 -12.07 -7.68 -0.04
N HIS A 84 -11.51 -6.52 0.29
CA HIS A 84 -12.14 -5.62 1.25
C HIS A 84 -13.41 -5.01 0.64
N PRO A 85 -14.54 -4.94 1.38
CA PRO A 85 -15.74 -4.30 0.89
C PRO A 85 -15.49 -2.82 0.57
N THR A 86 -16.11 -2.34 -0.50
CA THR A 86 -15.98 -0.95 -0.94
C THR A 86 -17.00 -0.08 -0.20
N TYR A 87 -16.53 0.61 0.84
CA TYR A 87 -17.28 1.64 1.55
C TYR A 87 -16.94 3.01 0.94
N LEU A 88 -17.70 3.47 -0.05
CA LEU A 88 -17.28 4.59 -0.90
C LEU A 88 -17.04 5.89 -0.10
N TRP A 89 -18.00 6.31 0.72
CA TRP A 89 -17.87 7.56 1.47
C TRP A 89 -16.83 7.46 2.59
N ALA A 90 -16.79 6.33 3.28
CA ALA A 90 -15.79 6.09 4.31
C ALA A 90 -14.37 6.03 3.71
N ALA A 91 -14.19 5.45 2.52
CA ALA A 91 -12.91 5.41 1.82
C ALA A 91 -12.46 6.80 1.35
N ILE A 92 -13.38 7.64 0.85
CA ILE A 92 -13.05 9.02 0.45
C ILE A 92 -12.64 9.85 1.67
N VAL A 93 -13.47 9.85 2.73
CA VAL A 93 -13.18 10.63 3.94
C VAL A 93 -11.92 10.13 4.62
N GLY A 94 -11.79 8.80 4.79
CA GLY A 94 -10.60 8.17 5.35
C GLY A 94 -9.34 8.44 4.52
N GLY A 95 -9.45 8.41 3.20
CA GLY A 95 -8.35 8.73 2.27
C GLY A 95 -7.89 10.18 2.39
N ILE A 96 -8.80 11.14 2.56
CA ILE A 96 -8.46 12.54 2.80
C ILE A 96 -7.75 12.71 4.15
N VAL A 97 -8.30 12.13 5.22
CA VAL A 97 -7.69 12.20 6.57
C VAL A 97 -6.31 11.55 6.58
N MET A 98 -6.17 10.37 5.98
CA MET A 98 -4.89 9.68 5.82
C MET A 98 -3.90 10.51 4.99
N GLY A 99 -4.36 11.12 3.89
CA GLY A 99 -3.54 11.98 3.04
C GLY A 99 -3.02 13.21 3.78
N LEU A 100 -3.88 13.88 4.55
CA LEU A 100 -3.48 14.99 5.42
C LEU A 100 -2.45 14.55 6.46
N GLY A 101 -2.68 13.41 7.11
CA GLY A 101 -1.73 12.82 8.05
C GLY A 101 -0.37 12.53 7.41
N PHE A 102 -0.36 12.00 6.17
CA PHE A 102 0.88 11.74 5.44
C PHE A 102 1.62 13.03 5.10
N ILE A 103 0.93 14.08 4.62
CA ILE A 103 1.57 15.36 4.29
C ILE A 103 2.17 16.02 5.55
N LEU A 104 1.43 16.01 6.67
CA LEU A 104 1.88 16.62 7.92
C LEU A 104 3.01 15.82 8.58
N GLY A 105 2.92 14.49 8.57
CA GLY A 105 3.89 13.61 9.22
C GLY A 105 5.12 13.29 8.37
N GLY A 106 5.03 13.45 7.05
CA GLY A 106 6.10 13.04 6.12
C GLY A 106 6.32 11.53 6.05
N PHE A 107 5.45 10.72 6.65
CA PHE A 107 5.51 9.26 6.64
C PHE A 107 4.16 8.65 6.30
N CYS A 108 4.18 7.51 5.62
CA CYS A 108 3.03 6.62 5.55
C CYS A 108 3.15 5.53 6.65
N PRO A 109 2.05 4.90 7.09
CA PRO A 109 2.04 4.04 8.28
C PRO A 109 3.03 2.88 8.24
N GLY A 110 3.30 2.29 7.06
CA GLY A 110 4.31 1.24 6.93
C GLY A 110 5.75 1.78 7.02
N THR A 111 6.00 2.92 6.38
CA THR A 111 7.33 3.56 6.37
C THR A 111 7.71 4.18 7.72
N SER A 112 6.73 4.64 8.49
CA SER A 112 6.97 5.13 9.85
C SER A 112 7.46 4.02 10.77
N LEU A 113 6.93 2.80 10.67
CA LEU A 113 7.39 1.68 11.50
C LEU A 113 8.85 1.31 11.18
N CYS A 114 9.21 1.33 9.89
CA CYS A 114 10.60 1.16 9.45
C CYS A 114 11.51 2.27 10.03
N ALA A 115 11.09 3.54 9.94
CA ALA A 115 11.83 4.68 10.48
C ALA A 115 11.93 4.68 12.02
N VAL A 116 10.89 4.19 12.72
CA VAL A 116 10.91 3.98 14.18
C VAL A 116 11.97 2.95 14.56
N ALA A 117 12.08 1.85 13.82
CA ALA A 117 13.10 0.82 14.07
C ALA A 117 14.54 1.34 13.92
N ILE A 118 14.75 2.37 13.09
CA ILE A 118 16.05 3.04 12.89
C ILE A 118 16.32 4.10 13.97
N GLY A 119 15.33 4.43 14.81
CA GLY A 119 15.48 5.38 15.90
C GLY A 119 15.17 6.82 15.53
N LYS A 120 14.38 7.06 14.47
CA LYS A 120 14.05 8.42 14.03
C LYS A 120 12.94 9.02 14.88
N ILE A 121 13.22 10.16 15.51
CA ILE A 121 12.33 10.83 16.47
C ILE A 121 11.05 11.34 15.79
N ASP A 122 11.17 11.87 14.56
CA ASP A 122 10.03 12.31 13.75
C ASP A 122 9.06 11.16 13.48
N ALA A 123 9.58 9.97 13.16
CA ALA A 123 8.79 8.77 12.97
C ALA A 123 8.17 8.23 14.26
N MET A 124 8.86 8.35 15.40
CA MET A 124 8.31 7.95 16.71
C MET A 124 7.11 8.82 17.09
N ALA A 125 7.22 10.13 16.93
CA ALA A 125 6.09 11.05 17.17
C ALA A 125 4.91 10.71 16.26
N TYR A 126 5.17 10.45 14.98
CA TYR A 126 4.14 10.02 14.04
C TYR A 126 3.51 8.67 14.42
N GLY A 127 4.32 7.69 14.83
CA GLY A 127 3.87 6.36 15.28
C GLY A 127 2.97 6.44 16.51
N VAL A 128 3.33 7.26 17.51
CA VAL A 128 2.45 7.52 18.66
C VAL A 128 1.16 8.20 18.22
N GLY A 129 1.24 9.16 17.29
CA GLY A 129 0.07 9.79 16.68
C GLY A 129 -0.87 8.78 16.00
N ILE A 130 -0.33 7.79 15.28
CA ILE A 130 -1.13 6.70 14.71
C ILE A 130 -1.84 5.92 15.82
N LEU A 131 -1.13 5.52 16.88
CA LEU A 131 -1.74 4.73 17.97
C LEU A 131 -2.88 5.50 18.65
N ILE A 132 -2.68 6.78 18.92
CA ILE A 132 -3.72 7.65 19.50
C ILE A 132 -4.89 7.80 18.52
N GLY A 133 -4.60 8.04 17.23
CA GLY A 133 -5.63 8.18 16.20
C GLY A 133 -6.48 6.92 16.04
N VAL A 134 -5.86 5.75 16.04
CA VAL A 134 -6.57 4.45 16.01
C VAL A 134 -7.42 4.28 17.26
N PHE A 135 -6.90 4.59 18.44
CA PHE A 135 -7.65 4.49 19.69
C PHE A 135 -8.89 5.40 19.69
N ILE A 136 -8.73 6.67 19.30
CA ILE A 136 -9.84 7.62 19.17
C ILE A 136 -10.83 7.11 18.12
N PHE A 137 -10.36 6.66 16.96
CA PHE A 137 -11.25 6.13 15.91
C PHE A 137 -12.05 4.93 16.39
N SER A 138 -11.43 4.01 17.15
CA SER A 138 -12.11 2.84 17.72
C SER A 138 -13.19 3.23 18.73
N GLU A 139 -12.94 4.20 19.60
CA GLU A 139 -13.93 4.65 20.60
C GLU A 139 -15.09 5.40 19.93
N PHE A 140 -14.80 6.23 18.92
CA PHE A 140 -15.81 7.01 18.19
C PHE A 140 -16.44 6.23 17.03
N PHE A 141 -16.08 4.95 16.84
CA PHE A 141 -16.54 4.18 15.70
C PHE A 141 -18.08 4.12 15.61
N SER A 142 -18.77 3.98 16.75
CA SER A 142 -20.24 3.96 16.82
C SER A 142 -20.90 5.21 16.20
N PHE A 143 -20.24 6.37 16.26
CA PHE A 143 -20.73 7.61 15.65
C PHE A 143 -20.41 7.70 14.16
N ILE A 144 -19.33 7.06 13.71
CA ILE A 144 -18.89 7.05 12.31
C ILE A 144 -19.54 5.90 11.54
N GLN A 145 -20.01 4.85 12.21
CA GLN A 145 -20.66 3.68 11.63
C GLN A 145 -21.72 4.00 10.57
N PRO A 146 -22.61 5.01 10.75
CA PRO A 146 -23.59 5.37 9.72
C PRO A 146 -22.96 5.78 8.37
N LEU A 147 -21.74 6.31 8.37
CA LEU A 147 -20.98 6.65 7.17
C LEU A 147 -20.54 5.39 6.38
N PHE A 148 -20.28 4.29 7.09
CA PHE A 148 -19.94 2.99 6.50
C PHE A 148 -21.20 2.30 5.98
N ASP A 149 -22.27 2.27 6.77
CA ASP A 149 -23.50 1.53 6.45
C ASP A 149 -24.23 2.10 5.21
N GLY A 150 -24.13 3.42 4.97
CA GLY A 150 -24.81 4.09 3.86
C GLY A 150 -24.20 3.88 2.46
N SER A 151 -23.02 3.26 2.33
CA SER A 151 -22.32 3.14 1.03
C SER A 151 -21.50 1.86 0.86
N ASN A 152 -22.04 0.74 1.34
CA ASN A 152 -21.41 -0.56 1.15
C ASN A 152 -21.76 -1.16 -0.23
N TYR A 153 -20.81 -1.14 -1.15
CA TYR A 153 -20.94 -1.76 -2.47
C TYR A 153 -20.48 -3.23 -2.50
N GLY A 154 -20.08 -3.78 -1.35
CA GLY A 154 -19.55 -5.13 -1.25
C GLY A 154 -18.13 -5.25 -1.84
N ALA A 155 -17.68 -6.48 -2.02
CA ALA A 155 -16.36 -6.81 -2.54
C ALA A 155 -16.32 -6.73 -4.08
N ILE A 156 -16.49 -5.53 -4.63
CA ILE A 156 -16.40 -5.30 -6.08
C ILE A 156 -14.95 -5.16 -6.54
N THR A 157 -14.61 -5.74 -7.68
CA THR A 157 -13.32 -5.50 -8.33
C THR A 157 -13.48 -4.62 -9.58
N LEU A 158 -12.37 -4.02 -10.02
CA LEU A 158 -12.33 -3.24 -11.28
C LEU A 158 -12.66 -4.11 -12.51
N VAL A 159 -12.32 -5.39 -12.45
CA VAL A 159 -12.62 -6.37 -13.50
C VAL A 159 -14.13 -6.62 -13.57
N ASP A 160 -14.79 -6.82 -12.43
CA ASP A 160 -16.24 -7.07 -12.35
C ASP A 160 -17.05 -5.84 -12.77
N THR A 161 -16.63 -4.65 -12.34
CA THR A 161 -17.34 -3.40 -12.64
C THR A 161 -17.19 -2.95 -14.09
N LEU A 162 -16.01 -3.13 -14.69
CA LEU A 162 -15.77 -2.76 -16.08
C LEU A 162 -16.18 -3.87 -17.06
N GLY A 163 -16.43 -5.10 -16.58
CA GLY A 163 -16.72 -6.26 -17.42
C GLY A 163 -15.57 -6.66 -18.34
N ILE A 164 -14.34 -6.27 -18.01
CA ILE A 164 -13.14 -6.52 -18.82
C ILE A 164 -12.42 -7.74 -18.25
N SER A 165 -11.84 -8.59 -19.11
CA SER A 165 -11.03 -9.72 -18.60
C SER A 165 -9.83 -9.22 -17.77
N PRO A 166 -9.42 -9.94 -16.71
CA PRO A 166 -8.28 -9.54 -15.90
C PRO A 166 -6.99 -9.29 -16.69
N TYR A 167 -6.71 -10.11 -17.70
CA TYR A 167 -5.50 -9.99 -18.53
C TYR A 167 -5.42 -8.64 -19.25
N TRP A 168 -6.53 -8.16 -19.81
CA TRP A 168 -6.61 -6.84 -20.44
C TRP A 168 -6.42 -5.71 -19.43
N PHE A 169 -6.97 -5.85 -18.22
CA PHE A 169 -6.75 -4.89 -17.15
C PHE A 169 -5.27 -4.82 -16.74
N ILE A 170 -4.61 -5.97 -16.56
CA ILE A 170 -3.18 -6.06 -16.24
C ILE A 170 -2.34 -5.41 -17.32
N PHE A 171 -2.64 -5.69 -18.59
CA PHE A 171 -1.95 -5.10 -19.72
C PHE A 171 -2.09 -3.56 -19.73
N LEU A 172 -3.31 -3.05 -19.59
CA LEU A 172 -3.57 -1.61 -19.57
C LEU A 172 -2.90 -0.92 -18.37
N PHE A 173 -3.00 -1.52 -17.19
CA PHE A 173 -2.39 -1.01 -15.97
C PHE A 173 -0.86 -0.97 -16.07
N SER A 174 -0.25 -2.00 -16.68
CA SER A 174 1.19 -2.03 -16.96
C SER A 174 1.60 -0.92 -17.92
N LEU A 175 0.79 -0.64 -18.94
CA LEU A 175 1.01 0.45 -19.88
C LEU A 175 0.95 1.82 -19.17
N VAL A 176 -0.04 2.03 -18.30
CA VAL A 176 -0.16 3.23 -17.46
C VAL A 176 1.07 3.39 -16.55
N ALA A 177 1.56 2.31 -15.93
CA ALA A 177 2.76 2.34 -15.11
C ALA A 177 4.00 2.77 -15.91
N ILE A 178 4.16 2.26 -17.14
CA ILE A 178 5.26 2.66 -18.04
C ILE A 178 5.14 4.15 -18.39
N ILE A 179 3.95 4.63 -18.76
CA ILE A 179 3.71 6.05 -19.05
C ILE A 179 4.07 6.91 -17.83
N ALA A 180 3.59 6.53 -16.65
CA ALA A 180 3.88 7.25 -15.41
C ALA A 180 5.39 7.30 -15.12
N PHE A 181 6.13 6.24 -15.43
CA PHE A 181 7.58 6.18 -15.30
C PHE A 181 8.29 7.14 -16.27
N VAL A 182 7.87 7.15 -17.54
CA VAL A 182 8.39 8.06 -18.57
C VAL A 182 8.12 9.52 -18.21
N ILE A 183 6.88 9.85 -17.83
CA ILE A 183 6.51 11.21 -17.40
C ILE A 183 7.35 11.62 -16.19
N SER A 184 7.49 10.75 -15.20
CA SER A 184 8.30 11.02 -14.01
C SER A 184 9.76 11.32 -14.37
N ASP A 185 10.33 10.61 -15.35
CA ASP A 185 11.70 10.89 -15.83
C ASP A 185 11.82 12.20 -16.61
N LEU A 186 10.80 12.54 -17.41
CA LEU A 186 10.77 13.82 -18.12
C LEU A 186 10.69 15.00 -17.16
N VAL A 187 9.85 14.90 -16.12
CA VAL A 187 9.72 15.93 -15.09
C VAL A 187 11.01 16.02 -14.27
N ARG A 188 11.58 14.87 -13.87
CA ARG A 188 12.85 14.83 -13.14
C ARG A 188 14.00 15.50 -13.89
N LYS A 189 14.07 15.38 -15.22
CA LYS A 189 15.09 16.08 -16.03
C LYS A 189 14.99 17.60 -15.96
N LYS A 190 13.80 18.15 -15.66
CA LYS A 190 13.55 19.60 -15.56
C LYS A 190 13.71 20.14 -14.13
N VAL A 191 13.83 19.27 -13.13
CA VAL A 191 13.90 19.65 -11.72
C VAL A 191 15.33 19.48 -11.19
N LYS A 192 15.82 20.41 -10.37
CA LYS A 192 17.16 20.33 -9.77
C LYS A 192 17.31 19.04 -8.96
N LYS A 193 18.41 18.32 -9.17
CA LYS A 193 18.75 17.14 -8.35
C LYS A 193 19.02 17.61 -6.91
N ILE A 194 18.22 17.10 -5.97
CA ILE A 194 18.48 17.24 -4.53
C ILE A 194 19.25 15.99 -4.09
N PHE A 195 20.44 16.18 -3.52
CA PHE A 195 21.17 15.10 -2.84
C PHE A 195 20.79 15.15 -1.35
N TYR A 196 20.44 13.98 -0.80
CA TYR A 196 20.12 13.79 0.61
C TYR A 196 21.33 13.26 1.37
#